data_AF-A0A3A0BTW2-F1
#
_entry.id   AF-A0A3A0BTW2-F1
#
_cell.length_a   1.000
_cell.length_b   1.000
_cell.length_c   1.000
_cell.angle_alpha   90.00
_cell.angle_beta   90.00
_cell.angle_gamma   90.00
#
_symmetry.space_group_name_H-M   'P 1'
#
loop_
_entity.id
_entity.type
_entity.pdbx_description
1 polymer ?
#
loop_
_entity_poly.entity_id
_entity_poly.type
_entity_poly.pdbx_seq_one_letter_code
_entity_poly.pdbx_strand_id
1 'polypeptide(L)'
;MRLLKSLCNTDRVKRLCWPSRHPDIVSGEVPASFTTTSPVCLIANEWKTANANVQAIEDRAIIVHFTPSAGEIHMRVRAWFDDQEVYDFIEEHLPYITRHSMRHYLRGTQLRQASPDRWKEQLLKIMGLDEKVKAIQHLITAPEYANDAERVVAFEAGGFGSRATFYRWKKRFGVT
;
A
#
# COMPACT_ATOMS: atom_id res chain seq x y z
N MET A 1 -14.22 -20.23 7.16
CA MET A 1 -14.85 -19.70 5.92
C MET A 1 -16.31 -20.11 5.68
N ARG A 2 -17.01 -20.82 6.59
CA ARG A 2 -18.43 -21.16 6.35
C ARG A 2 -19.36 -19.94 6.39
N LEU A 3 -19.11 -19.02 7.33
CA LEU A 3 -19.93 -17.81 7.50
C LEU A 3 -19.84 -16.84 6.31
N LEU A 4 -18.63 -16.64 5.78
CA LEU A 4 -18.40 -15.74 4.66
C LEU A 4 -19.11 -16.23 3.38
N LYS A 5 -19.17 -17.54 3.14
CA LYS A 5 -19.94 -18.11 2.03
C LYS A 5 -21.44 -17.85 2.18
N SER A 6 -21.99 -18.05 3.38
CA SER A 6 -23.40 -17.76 3.65
C SER A 6 -23.72 -16.26 3.51
N LEU A 7 -22.78 -15.39 3.88
CA LEU A 7 -22.91 -13.94 3.74
C LEU A 7 -22.79 -13.46 2.29
N CYS A 8 -21.96 -14.12 1.48
CA CYS A 8 -21.77 -13.80 0.07
C CYS A 8 -22.67 -14.63 -0.85
N ASN A 9 -23.71 -15.26 -0.31
CA ASN A 9 -24.71 -15.93 -1.12
C ASN A 9 -25.48 -14.90 -1.95
N THR A 10 -25.86 -15.25 -3.19
CA THR A 10 -26.60 -14.39 -4.11
C THR A 10 -28.11 -14.38 -3.85
N ASP A 11 -28.59 -15.22 -2.95
CA ASP A 11 -29.99 -15.23 -2.52
C ASP A 11 -30.40 -13.89 -1.89
N ARG A 12 -31.63 -13.46 -2.19
CA ARG A 12 -32.21 -12.21 -1.66
C ARG A 12 -32.23 -12.19 -0.14
N VAL A 13 -32.52 -13.33 0.49
CA VAL A 13 -32.51 -13.49 1.95
C VAL A 13 -31.37 -14.43 2.33
N LYS A 14 -30.39 -13.89 3.03
CA LYS A 14 -29.20 -14.62 3.47
C LYS A 14 -29.38 -15.01 4.92
N ARG A 15 -29.23 -16.29 5.25
CA ARG A 15 -29.26 -16.78 6.64
C ARG A 15 -27.84 -17.04 7.12
N LEU A 16 -27.48 -16.39 8.22
CA LEU A 16 -26.18 -16.54 8.87
C LEU A 16 -26.37 -17.31 10.16
N CYS A 17 -25.50 -18.29 10.39
CA CYS A 17 -25.53 -19.13 11.58
C CYS A 17 -24.10 -19.28 12.10
N TRP A 18 -23.91 -19.04 13.39
CA TRP A 18 -22.62 -19.18 14.05
C TRP A 18 -22.53 -20.59 14.60
N PRO A 19 -21.50 -21.39 14.25
CA PRO A 19 -21.27 -22.70 14.87
C PRO A 19 -20.59 -22.56 16.26
N SER A 20 -20.89 -21.48 17.00
CA SER A 20 -20.28 -21.16 18.29
C SER A 20 -21.19 -21.57 19.44
N ARG A 21 -20.59 -22.02 20.54
CA ARG A 21 -21.28 -22.33 21.81
C ARG A 21 -21.03 -21.24 22.86
N HIS A 22 -20.77 -20.00 22.42
CA HIS A 22 -20.53 -18.89 23.34
C HIS A 22 -21.68 -18.78 24.35
N PRO A 23 -21.41 -18.54 25.66
CA PRO A 23 -22.44 -18.46 26.68
C PRO A 23 -23.61 -17.55 26.30
N ASP A 24 -23.33 -16.38 25.73
CA ASP A 24 -24.34 -15.41 25.28
C ASP A 24 -25.27 -15.94 24.18
N ILE A 25 -24.79 -16.88 23.36
CA ILE A 25 -25.61 -17.57 22.34
C ILE A 25 -26.48 -18.65 22.98
N VAL A 26 -25.94 -19.34 24.00
CA VAL A 26 -26.65 -20.41 24.72
C VAL A 26 -27.71 -19.84 25.67
N SER A 27 -27.41 -18.71 26.32
CA SER A 27 -28.35 -17.96 27.16
C SER A 27 -29.44 -17.25 26.36
N GLY A 28 -29.23 -17.05 25.05
CA GLY A 28 -30.18 -16.40 24.14
C GLY A 28 -30.05 -14.88 24.08
N GLU A 29 -29.06 -14.29 24.74
CA GLU A 29 -28.75 -12.85 24.65
C GLU A 29 -28.32 -12.45 23.24
N VAL A 30 -27.62 -13.35 22.53
CA VAL A 30 -27.23 -13.20 21.13
C VAL A 30 -27.89 -14.28 20.28
N PRO A 31 -28.58 -13.91 19.18
CA PRO A 31 -29.23 -14.90 18.34
C PRO A 31 -28.21 -15.82 17.65
N ALA A 32 -28.40 -17.13 17.78
CA ALA A 32 -27.59 -18.17 17.15
C ALA A 32 -27.61 -18.13 15.61
N SER A 33 -28.66 -17.54 15.04
CA SER A 33 -28.76 -17.26 13.60
C SER A 33 -29.58 -15.99 13.36
N PHE A 34 -29.27 -15.28 12.28
CA PHE A 34 -30.09 -14.15 11.82
C PHE A 34 -30.21 -14.15 10.30
N THR A 35 -31.18 -13.39 9.78
CA THR A 35 -31.37 -13.21 8.34
C THR A 35 -31.08 -11.77 7.93
N THR A 36 -30.58 -11.58 6.72
CA THR A 36 -30.33 -10.25 6.16
C THR A 36 -30.59 -10.24 4.66
N THR A 37 -31.06 -9.11 4.16
CA THR A 37 -31.18 -8.82 2.73
C THR A 37 -30.10 -7.87 2.23
N SER A 38 -29.22 -7.41 3.13
CA SER A 38 -28.25 -6.35 2.83
C SER A 38 -27.27 -6.76 1.73
N PRO A 39 -26.92 -5.83 0.83
CA PRO A 39 -25.74 -5.99 -0.02
C PRO A 39 -24.48 -6.02 0.85
N VAL A 40 -23.47 -6.76 0.41
CA VAL A 40 -22.22 -6.97 1.15
C VAL A 40 -21.07 -6.41 0.33
N CYS A 41 -20.25 -5.55 0.94
CA CYS A 41 -19.00 -5.07 0.38
C CYS A 41 -17.84 -5.58 1.25
N LEU A 42 -16.86 -6.21 0.62
CA LEU A 42 -15.64 -6.65 1.30
C LEU A 42 -14.49 -5.76 0.84
N ILE A 43 -13.77 -5.18 1.81
CA ILE A 43 -12.57 -4.37 1.55
C ILE A 43 -11.38 -5.14 2.12
N ALA A 44 -10.43 -5.48 1.27
CA ALA A 44 -9.23 -6.22 1.65
C ALA A 44 -7.98 -5.59 1.03
N ASN A 45 -6.90 -5.49 1.80
CA ASN A 45 -5.61 -5.00 1.31
C ASN A 45 -4.91 -6.00 0.38
N GLU A 46 -5.17 -7.28 0.60
CA GLU A 46 -4.64 -8.37 -0.20
C GLU A 46 -5.69 -9.48 -0.25
N TRP A 47 -5.89 -10.06 -1.43
CA TRP A 47 -6.83 -11.13 -1.66
C TRP A 47 -6.09 -12.31 -2.30
N LYS A 48 -5.77 -13.33 -1.49
CA LYS A 48 -5.09 -14.55 -1.97
C LYS A 48 -6.10 -15.64 -2.23
N THR A 49 -6.21 -16.07 -3.48
CA THR A 49 -7.03 -17.20 -3.91
C THR A 49 -6.37 -18.52 -3.52
N ALA A 50 -6.22 -18.77 -2.22
CA ALA A 50 -5.47 -19.91 -1.71
C ALA A 50 -6.27 -21.22 -1.66
N ASN A 51 -7.60 -21.17 -1.82
CA ASN A 51 -8.45 -22.36 -1.75
C ASN A 51 -9.76 -22.20 -2.57
N ALA A 52 -10.40 -23.34 -2.87
CA ALA A 52 -11.67 -23.39 -3.60
C ALA A 52 -12.83 -22.62 -2.92
N ASN A 53 -12.70 -22.32 -1.62
CA ASN A 53 -13.71 -21.54 -0.90
C ASN A 53 -13.64 -20.05 -1.23
N VAL A 54 -12.44 -19.52 -1.46
CA VAL A 54 -12.21 -18.13 -1.89
C VAL A 54 -12.64 -17.94 -3.34
N GLN A 55 -12.32 -18.91 -4.21
CA GLN A 55 -12.76 -18.90 -5.62
C GLN A 55 -14.28 -18.83 -5.75
N ALA A 56 -15.01 -19.58 -4.93
CA ALA A 56 -16.47 -19.54 -4.95
C ALA A 56 -17.06 -18.19 -4.50
N ILE A 57 -16.30 -17.39 -3.75
CA ILE A 57 -16.71 -16.03 -3.36
C ILE A 57 -16.41 -15.07 -4.50
N GLU A 58 -15.22 -15.19 -5.11
CA GLU A 58 -14.82 -14.41 -6.28
C GLU A 58 -15.80 -14.54 -7.45
N ASP A 59 -16.21 -15.77 -7.76
CA ASP A 59 -17.16 -16.10 -8.84
C ASP A 59 -18.51 -15.38 -8.71
N ARG A 60 -18.91 -15.02 -7.48
CA ARG A 60 -20.19 -14.37 -7.18
C ARG A 60 -20.05 -12.88 -6.89
N ALA A 61 -18.83 -12.36 -6.83
CA ALA A 61 -18.55 -10.99 -6.42
C ALA A 61 -18.30 -10.09 -7.64
N ILE A 62 -18.71 -8.83 -7.53
CA ILE A 62 -18.16 -7.77 -8.38
C ILE A 62 -16.83 -7.36 -7.77
N ILE A 63 -15.73 -7.76 -8.40
CA ILE A 63 -14.38 -7.47 -7.91
C ILE A 63 -13.92 -6.12 -8.47
N VAL A 64 -13.59 -5.20 -7.58
CA VAL A 64 -13.01 -3.90 -7.93
C VAL A 64 -11.60 -3.83 -7.37
N HIS A 65 -10.62 -3.71 -8.27
CA HIS A 65 -9.23 -3.47 -7.90
C HIS A 65 -8.98 -1.98 -7.76
N PHE A 66 -8.67 -1.54 -6.53
CA PHE A 66 -8.30 -0.16 -6.26
C PHE A 66 -6.77 -0.01 -6.24
N THR A 67 -6.18 0.32 -7.38
CA THR A 67 -4.73 0.47 -7.56
C THR A 67 -4.40 1.85 -8.13
N PRO A 68 -4.66 2.95 -7.38
CA PRO A 68 -4.35 4.29 -7.86
C PRO A 68 -2.84 4.46 -7.98
N SER A 69 -2.42 5.18 -9.01
CA SER A 69 -1.05 5.66 -9.18
C SER A 69 -0.68 6.66 -8.08
N ALA A 70 0.62 6.85 -7.86
CA ALA A 70 1.11 7.88 -6.94
C ALA A 70 0.60 9.28 -7.35
N GLY A 71 0.52 9.56 -8.65
CA GLY A 71 -0.06 10.78 -9.20
C GLY A 71 -1.52 10.98 -8.83
N GLU A 72 -2.37 9.97 -9.00
CA GLU A 72 -3.79 10.05 -8.64
C GLU A 72 -4.00 10.26 -7.14
N ILE A 73 -3.21 9.57 -6.31
CA ILE A 73 -3.21 9.80 -4.85
C ILE A 73 -2.87 11.26 -4.55
N HIS A 74 -1.79 11.78 -5.14
CA HIS A 74 -1.32 13.15 -4.92
C HIS A 74 -2.34 14.21 -5.37
N MET A 75 -2.94 14.02 -6.55
CA MET A 75 -4.02 14.89 -7.04
C MET A 75 -5.24 14.85 -6.10
N ARG A 76 -5.63 13.67 -5.61
CA ARG A 76 -6.77 13.52 -4.70
C ARG A 76 -6.53 14.17 -3.35
N VAL A 77 -5.28 14.22 -2.88
CA VAL A 77 -4.88 14.89 -1.64
C VAL A 77 -5.00 16.41 -1.76
N ARG A 78 -4.71 16.98 -2.93
CA ARG A 78 -4.83 18.43 -3.19
C ARG A 78 -6.20 19.00 -2.83
N ALA A 79 -7.25 18.20 -2.92
CA ALA A 79 -8.62 18.64 -2.67
C ALA A 79 -8.95 18.89 -1.19
N TRP A 80 -8.11 18.50 -0.23
CA TRP A 80 -8.43 18.59 1.20
C TRP A 80 -7.23 18.82 2.14
N PHE A 81 -6.02 18.86 1.62
CA PHE A 81 -4.81 18.95 2.44
C PHE A 81 -4.20 20.35 2.36
N ASP A 82 -4.03 20.99 3.51
CA ASP A 82 -3.71 22.42 3.59
C ASP A 82 -2.22 22.72 3.86
N ASP A 83 -1.42 21.71 4.23
CA ASP A 83 0.01 21.89 4.50
C ASP A 83 0.82 21.87 3.19
N GLN A 84 0.92 23.04 2.56
CA GLN A 84 1.57 23.20 1.25
C GLN A 84 3.04 22.75 1.25
N GLU A 85 3.77 23.00 2.34
CA GLU A 85 5.19 22.62 2.42
C GLU A 85 5.37 21.09 2.37
N VAL A 86 4.51 20.35 3.07
CA VAL A 86 4.50 18.89 3.03
C VAL A 86 4.01 18.38 1.67
N TYR A 87 3.00 19.06 1.09
CA TYR A 87 2.47 18.70 -0.22
C TYR A 87 3.53 18.80 -1.31
N ASP A 88 4.21 19.95 -1.42
CA ASP A 88 5.25 20.24 -2.41
C ASP A 88 6.46 19.32 -2.23
N PHE A 89 6.86 19.07 -0.98
CA PHE A 89 7.95 18.15 -0.69
C PHE A 89 7.65 16.73 -1.19
N ILE A 90 6.42 16.25 -1.01
CA ILE A 90 6.02 14.93 -1.53
C ILE A 90 5.91 14.97 -3.06
N GLU A 91 5.46 16.07 -3.66
CA GLU A 91 5.40 16.26 -5.12
C GLU A 91 6.78 16.10 -5.77
N GLU A 92 7.79 16.78 -5.24
CA GLU A 92 9.18 16.71 -5.72
C GLU A 92 9.73 15.27 -5.71
N HIS A 93 9.30 14.47 -4.73
CA HIS A 93 9.79 13.11 -4.55
C HIS A 93 8.87 12.04 -5.16
N LEU A 94 7.72 12.43 -5.71
CA LEU A 94 6.69 11.53 -6.21
C LEU A 94 7.19 10.52 -7.26
N PRO A 95 8.10 10.86 -8.20
CA PRO A 95 8.65 9.91 -9.16
C PRO A 95 9.41 8.74 -8.50
N TYR A 96 9.86 8.92 -7.26
CA TYR A 96 10.72 7.97 -6.54
C TYR A 96 9.96 7.16 -5.48
N ILE A 97 8.75 7.60 -5.09
CA ILE A 97 7.95 6.94 -4.07
C ILE A 97 7.45 5.58 -4.59
N THR A 98 7.97 4.52 -3.99
CA THR A 98 7.62 3.14 -4.37
C THR A 98 6.35 2.61 -3.73
N ARG A 99 5.95 3.22 -2.62
CA ARG A 99 4.72 2.93 -1.87
C ARG A 99 4.12 4.26 -1.48
N HIS A 100 3.11 4.72 -2.20
CA HIS A 100 2.45 5.98 -1.87
C HIS A 100 1.15 5.77 -1.11
N SER A 101 0.83 6.69 -0.21
CA SER A 101 -0.38 6.67 0.59
C SER A 101 -0.77 8.10 0.97
N MET A 102 -2.07 8.39 0.98
CA MET A 102 -2.60 9.66 1.51
C MET A 102 -2.18 9.91 2.96
N ARG A 103 -1.89 8.84 3.73
CA ARG A 103 -1.43 8.95 5.12
C ARG A 103 -0.06 9.61 5.26
N HIS A 104 0.78 9.59 4.22
CA HIS A 104 2.11 10.21 4.27
C HIS A 104 2.03 11.73 4.43
N TYR A 105 1.02 12.38 3.86
CA TYR A 105 0.81 13.83 3.98
C TYR A 105 0.50 14.23 5.43
N LEU A 106 -0.51 13.59 6.04
CA LEU A 106 -0.84 13.80 7.45
C LEU A 106 0.36 13.50 8.36
N ARG A 107 1.10 12.44 8.06
CA ARG A 107 2.29 12.09 8.82
C ARG A 107 3.41 13.12 8.66
N GLY A 108 3.58 13.67 7.46
CA GLY A 108 4.52 14.76 7.18
C GLY A 108 4.22 15.99 8.02
N THR A 109 2.95 16.42 8.10
CA THR A 109 2.54 17.54 8.97
C THR A 109 2.85 17.26 10.44
N GLN A 110 2.52 16.06 10.93
CA GLN A 110 2.82 15.66 12.30
C GLN A 110 4.33 15.68 12.59
N LEU A 111 5.14 15.16 11.67
CA LEU A 111 6.60 15.15 11.81
C LEU A 111 7.17 16.56 11.74
N ARG A 112 6.66 17.43 10.86
CA ARG A 112 7.09 18.83 10.75
C ARG A 112 6.84 19.58 12.05
N GLN A 113 5.68 19.38 12.66
CA GLN A 113 5.37 19.98 13.96
C GLN A 113 6.24 19.44 15.10
N ALA A 114 6.51 18.12 15.10
CA ALA A 114 7.26 17.47 16.18
C ALA A 114 8.79 17.57 16.04
N SER A 115 9.31 17.70 14.82
CA SER A 115 10.74 17.70 14.50
C SER A 115 11.02 18.52 13.23
N PRO A 116 10.92 19.86 13.30
CA PRO A 116 11.04 20.75 12.13
C PRO A 116 12.34 20.57 11.32
N ASP A 117 13.44 20.19 11.97
CA ASP A 117 14.73 20.07 11.28
C ASP A 117 14.94 18.71 10.58
N ARG A 118 14.11 17.70 10.90
CA ARG A 118 14.35 16.30 10.47
C ARG A 118 13.15 15.61 9.82
N TRP A 119 12.00 16.29 9.76
CA TRP A 119 10.77 15.68 9.27
C TRP A 119 10.88 15.16 7.83
N LYS A 120 11.61 15.86 6.96
CA LYS A 120 11.84 15.46 5.55
C LYS A 120 12.53 14.11 5.47
N GLU A 121 13.64 13.93 6.19
CA GLU A 121 14.39 12.67 6.24
C GLU A 121 13.54 11.53 6.80
N GLN A 122 12.80 11.80 7.88
CA GLN A 122 11.93 10.81 8.52
C GLN A 122 10.78 10.40 7.59
N LEU A 123 10.18 11.36 6.88
CA LEU A 123 9.11 11.12 5.95
C LEU A 123 9.58 10.29 4.74
N LEU A 124 10.74 10.60 4.17
CA LEU A 124 11.33 9.79 3.09
C LEU A 124 11.53 8.33 3.52
N LYS A 125 12.07 8.10 4.72
CA LYS A 125 12.22 6.73 5.26
C LYS A 125 10.87 6.00 5.37
N ILE A 126 9.82 6.68 5.84
CA ILE A 126 8.46 6.11 5.93
C ILE A 126 7.92 5.75 4.54
N MET A 127 8.17 6.60 3.53
CA MET A 127 7.78 6.37 2.14
C MET A 127 8.64 5.31 1.43
N GLY A 128 9.61 4.70 2.13
CA GLY A 128 10.50 3.68 1.59
C GLY A 128 11.60 4.25 0.69
N LEU A 129 11.87 5.54 0.77
CA LEU A 129 12.99 6.23 0.14
C LEU A 129 14.18 6.21 1.12
N ASP A 130 14.86 5.07 1.17
CA ASP A 130 16.09 4.90 1.93
C ASP A 130 17.30 5.48 1.18
N GLU A 131 18.44 5.54 1.86
CA GLU A 131 19.71 6.03 1.28
C GLU A 131 20.12 5.25 0.01
N LYS A 132 19.66 4.01 -0.13
CA LYS A 132 19.89 3.18 -1.31
C LYS A 132 19.15 3.69 -2.54
N VAL A 133 17.89 4.10 -2.40
CA VAL A 133 17.17 4.71 -3.54
C VAL A 133 17.84 6.00 -3.99
N LYS A 134 18.26 6.85 -3.05
CA LYS A 134 18.99 8.08 -3.34
C LYS A 134 20.34 7.80 -4.03
N ALA A 135 21.09 6.82 -3.52
CA ALA A 135 22.36 6.42 -4.10
C ALA A 135 22.20 5.92 -5.54
N ILE A 136 21.19 5.08 -5.82
CA ILE A 136 20.93 4.60 -7.18
C ILE A 136 20.58 5.76 -8.11
N GLN A 137 19.75 6.69 -7.66
CA GLN A 137 19.39 7.85 -8.46
C GLN A 137 20.62 8.70 -8.78
N HIS A 138 21.44 9.02 -7.77
CA HIS A 138 22.68 9.76 -7.97
C HIS A 138 23.60 9.05 -8.97
N LEU A 139 23.84 7.74 -8.81
CA LEU A 139 24.71 6.99 -9.70
C LEU A 139 24.21 6.95 -11.15
N ILE A 140 22.89 6.89 -11.36
CA ILE A 140 22.29 6.86 -12.70
C ILE A 140 22.40 8.22 -13.40
N THR A 141 22.25 9.33 -12.68
CA THR A 141 22.27 10.68 -13.25
C THR A 141 23.64 11.34 -13.22
N ALA A 142 24.58 10.83 -12.42
CA ALA A 142 25.90 11.42 -12.26
C ALA A 142 26.74 11.23 -13.55
N PRO A 143 27.24 12.34 -14.14
CA PRO A 143 28.01 12.29 -15.37
C PRO A 143 29.44 11.76 -15.18
N GLU A 144 29.90 11.65 -13.94
CA GLU A 144 31.23 11.13 -13.57
C GLU A 144 31.40 9.62 -13.82
N TYR A 145 30.31 8.88 -14.02
CA TYR A 145 30.34 7.47 -14.36
C TYR A 145 30.03 7.28 -15.85
N ALA A 146 31.01 6.77 -16.60
CA ALA A 146 30.93 6.62 -18.04
C ALA A 146 30.00 5.48 -18.46
N ASN A 147 29.84 4.46 -17.61
CA ASN A 147 29.05 3.27 -17.92
C ASN A 147 28.43 2.65 -16.65
N ASP A 148 27.48 1.74 -16.86
CA ASP A 148 26.81 1.04 -15.77
C ASP A 148 27.73 0.14 -14.95
N ALA A 149 28.87 -0.32 -15.49
CA ALA A 149 29.80 -1.13 -14.71
C ALA A 149 30.46 -0.30 -13.60
N GLU A 150 30.87 0.93 -13.89
CA GLU A 150 31.40 1.88 -12.90
C GLU A 150 30.34 2.26 -11.85
N ARG A 151 29.09 2.49 -12.29
CA ARG A 151 27.96 2.76 -11.38
C ARG A 151 27.69 1.59 -10.45
N VAL A 152 27.75 0.35 -10.94
CA VAL A 152 27.59 -0.86 -10.12
C VAL A 152 28.72 -0.99 -9.10
N VAL A 153 29.97 -0.73 -9.50
CA VAL A 153 31.11 -0.77 -8.57
C VAL A 153 30.94 0.26 -7.46
N ALA A 154 30.54 1.49 -7.79
CA ALA A 154 30.27 2.53 -6.79
C ALA A 154 29.08 2.17 -5.88
N PHE A 155 28.02 1.56 -6.44
CA PHE A 155 26.86 1.08 -5.69
C PHE A 155 27.23 -0.02 -4.67
N GLU A 156 28.06 -0.98 -5.09
CA GLU A 156 28.53 -2.07 -4.24
C GLU A 156 29.52 -1.57 -3.18
N ALA A 157 30.45 -0.68 -3.55
CA ALA A 157 31.40 -0.05 -2.62
C ALA A 157 30.70 0.79 -1.53
N GLY A 158 29.58 1.42 -1.86
CA GLY A 158 28.74 2.14 -0.90
C GLY A 158 27.88 1.24 0.01
N GLY A 159 27.95 -0.09 -0.14
CA GLY A 159 27.20 -1.04 0.69
C GLY A 159 25.71 -1.10 0.40
N PHE A 160 25.26 -0.55 -0.73
CA PHE A 160 23.84 -0.40 -1.04
C PHE A 160 23.20 -1.68 -1.63
N GLY A 161 23.99 -2.70 -1.96
CA GLY A 161 23.52 -4.02 -2.40
C GLY A 161 24.37 -4.58 -3.52
N SER A 162 23.85 -5.58 -4.23
CA SER A 162 24.54 -6.24 -5.35
C SER A 162 24.20 -5.63 -6.71
N ARG A 163 25.00 -5.95 -7.73
CA ARG A 163 24.71 -5.69 -9.16
C ARG A 163 23.26 -5.98 -9.57
N ALA A 164 22.71 -7.13 -9.16
CA ALA A 164 21.33 -7.49 -9.49
C ALA A 164 20.30 -6.51 -8.87
N THR A 165 20.60 -5.99 -7.67
CA THR A 165 19.80 -4.97 -7.01
C THR A 165 19.84 -3.66 -7.79
N PHE A 166 21.03 -3.23 -8.23
CA PHE A 166 21.20 -2.02 -9.05
C PHE A 166 20.36 -2.07 -10.33
N TYR A 167 20.48 -3.11 -11.15
CA TYR A 167 19.73 -3.20 -12.41
C TYR A 167 18.22 -3.32 -12.21
N ARG A 168 17.76 -3.98 -11.14
CA ARG A 168 16.32 -4.04 -10.80
C ARG A 168 15.76 -2.63 -10.55
N TRP A 169 16.50 -1.80 -9.84
CA TRP A 169 16.12 -0.43 -9.55
C TRP A 169 16.30 0.49 -10.76
N LYS A 170 17.40 0.38 -11.51
CA LYS A 170 17.60 1.13 -12.77
C LYS A 170 16.44 0.90 -13.74
N LYS A 171 16.02 -0.35 -13.94
CA LYS A 171 14.83 -0.70 -14.74
C LYS A 171 13.55 -0.05 -14.21
N ARG A 172 13.42 0.05 -12.88
CA ARG A 172 12.26 0.66 -12.23
C ARG A 172 12.20 2.18 -12.41
N PHE A 173 13.35 2.84 -12.50
CA PHE A 173 13.46 4.29 -12.74
C PHE A 173 13.35 4.68 -14.21
N GLY A 174 13.16 3.72 -15.14
CA GLY A 174 12.95 4.00 -16.56
C GLY A 174 14.16 4.56 -17.29
N VAL A 175 15.35 4.51 -16.68
CA VAL A 175 16.59 4.93 -17.34
C VAL A 175 17.14 3.72 -18.09
N THR A 176 17.09 3.80 -19.43
CA THR A 176 17.63 2.77 -20.32
C THR A 176 19.11 3.05 -20.52
#